data_AF-A0A2H6CY89-F1
#
_entry.id   AF-A0A2H6CY89-F1
#
_cell.length_a   1.000
_cell.length_b   1.000
_cell.length_c   1.000
_cell.angle_alpha   90.00
_cell.angle_beta   90.00
_cell.angle_gamma   90.00
#
_symmetry.space_group_name_H-M   'P 1'
#
loop_
_entity.id
_entity.type
_entity.pdbx_description
1 polymer ?
#
loop_
_entity_poly.entity_id
_entity_poly.type
_entity_poly.pdbx_seq_one_letter_code
_entity_poly.pdbx_strand_id
1 'polypeptide(L)'
;MGNGRSKKYEGGVLLTAVFTVVVLSILLLFLAENYRIQAQFTRRTRQYYEAQIMKELFLTDYQALAENKRSKTGEVFYNQGKLSYEKKNDHLVLTVYVDDQERKFKEVIEESK
;
A
#
# COMPACT_ATOMS: atom_id res chain seq x y z
N MET A 1 75.91 -10.40 -9.48
CA MET A 1 75.81 -9.72 -8.17
C MET A 1 74.35 -9.38 -7.91
N GLY A 2 73.83 -9.71 -6.72
CA GLY A 2 72.63 -9.09 -6.15
C GLY A 2 71.27 -9.68 -6.56
N ASN A 3 70.78 -10.63 -5.75
CA ASN A 3 69.46 -11.24 -5.81
C ASN A 3 68.38 -10.35 -5.15
N GLY A 4 67.22 -10.22 -5.80
CA GLY A 4 65.88 -10.32 -5.18
C GLY A 4 65.41 -9.29 -4.14
N ARG A 5 64.30 -8.60 -4.45
CA ARG A 5 62.95 -8.84 -3.86
C ARG A 5 62.04 -7.64 -4.13
N SER A 6 61.21 -7.75 -5.16
CA SER A 6 59.95 -6.99 -5.25
C SER A 6 58.95 -7.62 -4.28
N LYS A 7 58.56 -6.92 -3.21
CA LYS A 7 57.40 -7.18 -2.33
C LYS A 7 57.36 -6.08 -1.23
N LYS A 8 56.25 -5.47 -0.81
CA LYS A 8 54.85 -5.88 -0.73
C LYS A 8 53.91 -4.64 -0.74
N TYR A 9 52.90 -4.63 -1.61
CA TYR A 9 51.72 -3.74 -1.52
C TYR A 9 50.47 -4.51 -1.01
N GLU A 10 50.65 -5.55 -0.19
CA GLU A 10 49.59 -6.49 0.19
C GLU A 10 48.51 -5.84 1.08
N GLY A 11 48.86 -4.84 1.91
CA GLY A 11 47.92 -4.20 2.84
C GLY A 11 46.89 -3.26 2.17
N GLY A 12 47.30 -2.49 1.16
CA GLY A 12 46.41 -1.59 0.43
C GLY A 12 45.40 -2.33 -0.46
N VAL A 13 45.82 -3.44 -1.06
CA VAL A 13 44.93 -4.32 -1.86
C VAL A 13 43.91 -5.03 -0.97
N LEU A 14 44.32 -5.52 0.20
CA LEU A 14 43.39 -6.11 1.17
C LEU A 14 42.39 -5.09 1.71
N LEU A 15 42.85 -3.89 2.08
CA LEU A 15 41.97 -2.84 2.59
C LEU A 15 40.95 -2.38 1.55
N THR A 16 41.37 -2.19 0.30
CA THR A 16 40.46 -1.82 -0.79
C THR A 16 39.47 -2.92 -1.14
N ALA A 17 39.89 -4.19 -1.12
CA ALA A 17 38.99 -5.32 -1.31
C ALA A 17 37.93 -5.38 -0.20
N VAL A 18 38.33 -5.27 1.08
CA VAL A 18 37.40 -5.25 2.21
C VAL A 18 36.45 -4.07 2.12
N PHE A 19 36.96 -2.87 1.83
CA PHE A 19 36.13 -1.68 1.66
C PHE A 19 35.13 -1.85 0.53
N THR A 20 35.55 -2.44 -0.60
CA THR A 20 34.67 -2.73 -1.73
C THR A 20 33.55 -3.67 -1.33
N VAL A 21 33.86 -4.76 -0.60
CA VAL A 21 32.85 -5.70 -0.11
C VAL A 21 31.87 -5.01 0.84
N VAL A 22 32.34 -4.15 1.74
CA VAL A 22 31.47 -3.39 2.65
C VAL A 22 30.56 -2.45 1.87
N VAL A 23 31.10 -1.69 0.92
CA VAL A 23 30.31 -0.77 0.08
C VAL A 23 29.26 -1.54 -0.72
N LEU A 24 29.64 -2.64 -1.37
CA LEU A 24 28.70 -3.49 -2.10
C LEU A 24 27.61 -4.05 -1.19
N SER A 25 27.96 -4.46 0.03
CA SER A 25 26.99 -4.98 1.01
C SER A 25 25.98 -3.90 1.40
N ILE A 26 26.44 -2.66 1.65
CA ILE A 26 25.56 -1.54 1.96
C ILE A 26 24.66 -1.21 0.77
N LEU A 27 25.20 -1.17 -0.45
CA LEU A 27 24.41 -0.91 -1.66
C LEU A 27 23.34 -1.99 -1.89
N LEU A 28 23.68 -3.26 -1.66
CA LEU A 28 22.73 -4.37 -1.77
C LEU A 28 21.62 -4.27 -0.71
N LEU A 29 21.98 -3.97 0.54
CA LEU A 29 20.99 -3.76 1.60
C LEU A 29 20.06 -2.59 1.28
N PHE A 30 20.62 -1.47 0.79
CA PHE A 30 19.84 -0.31 0.38
C PHE A 30 18.89 -0.63 -0.78
N LEU A 31 19.37 -1.37 -1.79
CA LEU A 31 18.52 -1.79 -2.91
C LEU A 31 17.37 -2.70 -2.46
N ALA A 32 17.68 -3.70 -1.63
CA ALA A 32 16.68 -4.63 -1.11
C ALA A 32 15.61 -3.92 -0.28
N GLU A 33 16.02 -2.99 0.59
CA GLU A 33 15.09 -2.24 1.43
C GLU A 33 14.22 -1.28 0.61
N ASN A 34 14.78 -0.57 -0.37
CA ASN A 34 14.00 0.28 -1.26
C ASN A 34 12.97 -0.52 -2.07
N TYR A 35 13.36 -1.69 -2.59
CA TYR A 35 12.44 -2.55 -3.31
C TYR A 35 11.27 -3.00 -2.41
N ARG A 36 11.58 -3.39 -1.17
CA ARG A 36 10.57 -3.77 -0.18
C ARG A 36 9.61 -2.62 0.12
N ILE A 37 10.15 -1.42 0.37
CA ILE A 37 9.35 -0.22 0.63
C ILE A 37 8.45 0.10 -0.57
N GLN A 38 8.99 0.07 -1.79
CA GLN A 38 8.23 0.36 -2.99
C GLN A 38 7.12 -0.66 -3.22
N ALA A 39 7.39 -1.95 -3.05
CA ALA A 39 6.36 -2.99 -3.17
C ALA A 39 5.23 -2.80 -2.14
N GLN A 40 5.57 -2.50 -0.90
CA GLN A 40 4.59 -2.23 0.15
C GLN A 40 3.78 -0.95 -0.12
N PHE A 41 4.46 0.11 -0.56
CA PHE A 41 3.81 1.38 -0.90
C PHE A 41 2.83 1.20 -2.07
N THR A 42 3.25 0.54 -3.14
CA THR A 42 2.39 0.23 -4.30
C THR A 42 1.17 -0.59 -3.86
N ARG A 43 1.36 -1.65 -3.06
CA ARG A 43 0.24 -2.46 -2.55
C ARG A 43 -0.74 -1.63 -1.73
N ARG A 44 -0.25 -0.85 -0.76
CA ARG A 44 -1.09 0.00 0.11
C ARG A 44 -1.81 1.09 -0.67
N THR A 45 -1.16 1.66 -1.68
CA THR A 45 -1.73 2.70 -2.55
C THR A 45 -2.84 2.12 -3.40
N ARG A 46 -2.61 0.95 -4.01
CA ARG A 46 -3.65 0.21 -4.74
C ARG A 46 -4.86 -0.07 -3.86
N GLN A 47 -4.64 -0.66 -2.68
CA GLN A 47 -5.72 -0.97 -1.73
C GLN A 47 -6.48 0.29 -1.26
N TYR A 48 -5.77 1.41 -1.06
CA TYR A 48 -6.38 2.71 -0.76
C TYR A 48 -7.38 3.11 -1.85
N TYR A 49 -6.94 3.07 -3.11
CA TYR A 49 -7.76 3.51 -4.24
C TYR A 49 -8.89 2.53 -4.56
N GLU A 50 -8.65 1.22 -4.48
CA GLU A 50 -9.71 0.21 -4.60
C GLU A 50 -10.83 0.47 -3.58
N ALA A 51 -10.47 0.75 -2.31
CA ALA A 51 -11.46 1.07 -1.29
C ALA A 51 -12.23 2.37 -1.56
N GLN A 52 -11.54 3.43 -2.03
CA GLN A 52 -12.19 4.69 -2.42
C GLN A 52 -13.14 4.50 -3.62
N ILE A 53 -12.71 3.76 -4.64
CA ILE A 53 -13.53 3.48 -5.82
C ILE A 53 -14.79 2.71 -5.43
N MET A 54 -14.66 1.65 -4.62
CA MET A 54 -15.82 0.89 -4.12
C MET A 54 -16.79 1.77 -3.34
N LYS A 55 -16.27 2.69 -2.52
CA LYS A 55 -17.07 3.65 -1.76
C LYS A 55 -17.86 4.57 -2.70
N GLU A 56 -17.20 5.20 -3.66
CA GLU A 56 -17.85 6.12 -4.61
C GLU A 56 -18.85 5.42 -5.52
N LEU A 57 -18.52 4.22 -5.99
CA LEU A 57 -19.42 3.41 -6.81
C LEU A 57 -20.69 3.04 -6.03
N PHE A 58 -20.53 2.59 -4.78
CA PHE A 58 -21.67 2.32 -3.90
C PHE A 58 -22.51 3.57 -3.63
N LEU A 59 -21.88 4.71 -3.31
CA LEU A 59 -22.59 5.95 -3.03
C LEU A 59 -23.41 6.41 -4.23
N THR A 60 -22.85 6.30 -5.44
CA THR A 60 -23.54 6.64 -6.69
C THR A 60 -24.81 5.79 -6.84
N ASP A 61 -24.70 4.48 -6.69
CA ASP A 61 -25.83 3.56 -6.82
C ASP A 61 -26.86 3.75 -5.70
N TYR A 62 -26.39 3.92 -4.46
CA TYR A 62 -27.25 4.13 -3.29
C TYR A 62 -28.02 5.44 -3.38
N GLN A 63 -27.38 6.51 -3.85
CA GLN A 63 -28.01 7.82 -4.01
C GLN A 63 -28.95 7.86 -5.22
N ALA A 64 -28.70 7.07 -6.28
CA ALA A 64 -29.62 6.95 -7.41
C ALA A 64 -30.97 6.29 -7.02
N LEU A 65 -30.99 5.49 -5.94
CA LEU A 65 -32.24 4.94 -5.41
C LEU A 65 -33.07 6.01 -4.71
N ALA A 66 -34.39 5.97 -4.94
CA ALA A 66 -35.35 6.74 -4.15
C ALA A 66 -35.23 6.38 -2.66
N GLU A 67 -35.42 7.34 -1.77
CA GLU A 67 -35.14 7.15 -0.34
C GLU A 67 -35.92 6.00 0.29
N ASN A 68 -37.17 5.80 -0.13
CA ASN A 68 -38.01 4.70 0.33
C ASN A 68 -37.52 3.29 -0.09
N LYS A 69 -36.61 3.22 -1.08
CA LYS A 69 -35.99 1.98 -1.56
C LYS A 69 -34.59 1.76 -1.00
N ARG A 70 -34.03 2.73 -0.29
CA ARG A 70 -32.70 2.62 0.32
C ARG A 70 -32.78 1.77 1.58
N SER A 71 -32.11 0.61 1.56
CA SER A 71 -31.97 -0.20 2.79
C SER A 71 -31.14 0.56 3.82
N LYS A 72 -31.44 0.35 5.10
CA LYS A 72 -30.66 0.90 6.21
C LYS A 72 -29.34 0.16 6.40
N THR A 73 -29.28 -1.12 6.06
CA THR A 73 -28.05 -1.92 6.20
C THR A 73 -27.92 -2.90 5.04
N GLY A 74 -26.70 -3.35 4.78
CA GLY A 74 -26.47 -4.40 3.80
C GLY A 74 -24.99 -4.64 3.52
N GLU A 75 -24.75 -5.58 2.61
CA GLU A 75 -23.43 -5.86 2.04
C GLU A 75 -23.51 -5.85 0.50
N VAL A 76 -22.47 -5.33 -0.13
CA VAL A 76 -22.28 -5.31 -1.58
C VAL A 76 -20.94 -5.94 -1.89
N PHE A 77 -20.94 -6.87 -2.84
CA PHE A 77 -19.74 -7.57 -3.29
C PHE A 77 -19.24 -6.98 -4.59
N TYR A 78 -17.95 -6.68 -4.63
CA TYR A 78 -17.22 -6.24 -5.80
C TYR A 78 -16.18 -7.30 -6.16
N ASN A 79 -15.59 -7.19 -7.35
CA ASN A 79 -14.48 -8.06 -7.76
C ASN A 79 -13.28 -8.00 -6.79
N GLN A 80 -12.98 -6.82 -6.23
CA GLN A 80 -11.80 -6.61 -5.39
C GLN A 80 -12.05 -6.78 -3.89
N GLY A 81 -13.30 -7.03 -3.47
CA GLY A 81 -13.64 -7.11 -2.06
C GLY A 81 -15.11 -6.91 -1.78
N LYS A 82 -15.44 -6.56 -0.53
CA LYS A 82 -16.83 -6.30 -0.12
C LYS A 82 -16.96 -4.98 0.63
N LEU A 83 -18.15 -4.41 0.57
CA LEU A 83 -18.53 -3.21 1.29
C LEU A 83 -19.76 -3.54 2.13
N SER A 84 -19.66 -3.37 3.44
CA SER A 84 -20.79 -3.45 4.37
C SER A 84 -21.20 -2.04 4.77
N TYR A 85 -22.49 -1.75 4.87
CA TYR A 85 -22.97 -0.41 5.20
C TYR A 85 -24.09 -0.41 6.23
N GLU A 86 -24.19 0.71 6.95
CA GLU A 86 -25.22 0.98 7.94
C GLU A 86 -25.56 2.49 7.95
N LYS A 87 -26.83 2.83 7.68
CA LYS A 87 -27.40 4.18 7.79
C LYS A 87 -27.77 4.43 9.26
N LYS A 88 -27.08 5.37 9.89
CA LYS A 88 -27.35 5.90 11.23
C LYS A 88 -27.77 7.36 11.11
N ASN A 89 -29.07 7.62 11.26
CA ASN A 89 -29.66 8.95 11.06
C ASN A 89 -29.29 9.49 9.66
N ASP A 90 -28.61 10.63 9.60
CA ASP A 90 -28.18 11.31 8.37
C ASP A 90 -26.81 10.86 7.87
N HIS A 91 -26.22 9.86 8.53
CA HIS A 91 -24.90 9.34 8.19
C HIS A 91 -24.97 7.93 7.63
N LEU A 92 -24.15 7.68 6.62
CA LEU A 92 -23.89 6.36 6.09
C LEU A 92 -22.51 5.91 6.55
N VAL A 93 -22.46 4.87 7.38
CA VAL A 93 -21.22 4.24 7.82
C VAL A 93 -20.91 3.10 6.85
N LEU A 94 -19.78 3.21 6.17
CA LEU A 94 -19.31 2.24 5.18
C LEU A 94 -18.08 1.54 5.73
N THR A 95 -18.04 0.22 5.64
CA THR A 95 -16.88 -0.59 5.97
C THR A 95 -16.47 -1.37 4.73
N VAL A 96 -15.32 -1.02 4.16
CA VAL A 96 -14.79 -1.61 2.94
C VAL A 96 -13.67 -2.57 3.29
N TYR A 97 -13.74 -3.78 2.75
CA TYR A 97 -12.78 -4.85 2.92
C TYR A 97 -12.11 -5.12 1.57
N VAL A 98 -10.81 -4.87 1.47
CA VAL A 98 -9.97 -5.16 0.30
C VAL A 98 -8.77 -5.98 0.78
N ASP A 99 -8.65 -7.21 0.30
CA ASP A 99 -7.71 -8.21 0.84
C ASP A 99 -7.80 -8.29 2.38
N ASP A 100 -6.68 -8.08 3.07
CA ASP A 100 -6.53 -8.06 4.52
C ASP A 100 -6.71 -6.66 5.15
N GLN A 101 -7.22 -5.68 4.39
CA GLN A 101 -7.39 -4.31 4.86
C GLN A 101 -8.87 -3.96 5.02
N GLU A 102 -9.20 -3.47 6.21
CA GLU A 102 -10.51 -2.87 6.51
C GLU A 102 -10.37 -1.35 6.56
N ARG A 103 -11.29 -0.64 5.91
CA ARG A 103 -11.39 0.81 5.96
C ARG A 103 -12.81 1.26 6.23
N LYS A 104 -12.95 2.21 7.16
CA LYS A 104 -14.23 2.80 7.52
C LYS A 104 -14.35 4.19 6.94
N PHE A 105 -15.50 4.48 6.36
CA PHE A 105 -15.89 5.80 5.88
C PHE A 105 -17.19 6.20 6.54
N LYS A 106 -17.37 7.50 6.75
CA LYS A 106 -18.60 8.08 7.26
C LYS A 106 -18.98 9.22 6.34
N GLU A 107 -20.10 9.07 5.65
CA GLU A 107 -20.59 10.03 4.69
C GLU A 107 -21.90 10.64 5.17
N VAL A 108 -22.13 11.91 4.87
CA VAL A 108 -23.42 12.58 5.08
C VAL A 108 -24.25 12.35 3.83
N ILE A 109 -25.49 11.88 3.98
CA ILE A 109 -26.39 11.78 2.84
C ILE A 109 -27.13 13.11 2.73
N GLU A 110 -26.74 13.93 1.75
CA GLU A 110 -27.54 15.10 1.38
C GLU A 110 -28.84 14.61 0.72
N GLU A 111 -29.98 15.09 1.23
CA GLU A 111 -31.26 14.89 0.58
C GLU A 111 -31.22 15.62 -0.77
N SER A 112 -31.30 14.88 -1.88
CA SER A 112 -31.54 15.53 -3.18
C SER A 112 -32.88 16.24 -3.10
N LYS A 113 -32.80 17.57 -3.12
CA LYS A 113 -33.92 18.51 -3.08
C LYS A 113 -34.75 18.49 -4.35
#